data_AF-A0A225E014-F1
#
_entry.id   AF-A0A225E014-F1
#
_cell.length_a   1.000
_cell.length_b   1.000
_cell.length_c   1.000
_cell.angle_alpha   90.00
_cell.angle_beta   90.00
_cell.angle_gamma   90.00
#
_symmetry.space_group_name_H-M   'P 1'
#
loop_
_entity.id
_entity.type
_entity.pdbx_description
1 polymer ?
#
loop_
_entity_poly.entity_id
_entity_poly.type
_entity_poly.pdbx_seq_one_letter_code
_entity_poly.pdbx_strand_id
1 'polypeptide(L)'
;MAGVVPEPAPQVPTTPPAATPTPPAPAPEQRKIIIRSGEMEFEVESFDAATAVVSRLVNAIKNGSVSTINSEKLANGKMKGSIVVRVPPESLDPFILDLRKELTKGGELKGQRIGSQDITKAYTDIESRLKAAKTMELRLLQIIKEGKGEIKQLLEAEKELGVWRTKIEEMEGEIRFYNHQVALSTLTITVVEKEIKAAAGLTETEQVKAGVEVEDVDKGQRDVLAAVADAKGRVTKAELKQLSAGQFSSTLNFEVAPEAAGPLRDRLRQIGRVARLDIDRVQQADGPLLAGAKVKRGDTQFNVQLYNLANVAPRETVVLQVAVANVPESYQAVRDAVGTAKGRILAAKIDENDRQNVTAQFDFDVQRAADAPVRAALTTTGEVIARNVSRAAETDAVTDTKLLYRVTLVSAARLKPRETTTLTAEVPDVDNAVAVLGAQVAEVKGRQVDASAAHERSGHVTAHVVYDVPLVAAGALVERIKSTGTVRVQQTTRDPQAADGQFAVARIDVSLSNADRIVDKDVDLGKQVQKGLSYSASVLLVSVTWVIFGLCVVLPWFLVGWGGYRILRRLFRSSTTGQSVSAISSAGNSP
;
A
#
# COMPACT_ATOMS: atom_id res chain seq x y z
N MET A 1 -16.13 -94.20 -6.30
CA MET A 1 -16.48 -95.55 -5.79
C MET A 1 -15.31 -95.96 -4.91
N ALA A 2 -15.46 -95.83 -3.59
CA ALA A 2 -15.96 -96.90 -2.72
C ALA A 2 -14.98 -98.08 -2.66
N GLY A 3 -14.45 -98.32 -1.46
CA GLY A 3 -14.15 -99.69 -1.04
C GLY A 3 -12.74 -99.99 -0.57
N VAL A 4 -12.69 -100.39 0.71
CA VAL A 4 -11.95 -101.55 1.22
C VAL A 4 -10.50 -101.32 1.68
N VAL A 5 -10.40 -101.29 3.02
CA VAL A 5 -9.37 -101.78 3.95
C VAL A 5 -8.23 -102.63 3.34
N PRO A 6 -7.00 -102.45 3.86
CA PRO A 6 -6.08 -103.57 3.99
C PRO A 6 -5.70 -103.88 5.45
N GLU A 7 -5.82 -105.18 5.68
CA GLU A 7 -5.34 -106.11 6.70
C GLU A 7 -3.97 -105.82 7.37
N PRO A 8 -3.77 -106.26 8.63
CA PRO A 8 -2.52 -106.12 9.39
C PRO A 8 -1.64 -107.39 9.35
N ALA A 9 -0.33 -107.22 9.42
CA ALA A 9 0.63 -108.28 9.77
C ALA A 9 1.99 -107.66 10.18
N PRO A 10 2.90 -108.38 10.86
CA PRO A 10 2.75 -109.08 12.13
C PRO A 10 3.87 -108.73 13.14
N GLN A 11 3.61 -108.98 14.42
CA GLN A 11 4.57 -108.83 15.53
C GLN A 11 5.48 -110.07 15.69
N VAL A 12 6.68 -109.85 16.24
CA VAL A 12 7.59 -110.87 16.82
C VAL A 12 8.36 -110.22 18.00
N PRO A 13 8.82 -110.97 19.01
CA PRO A 13 8.02 -111.52 20.12
C PRO A 13 8.46 -110.99 21.51
N THR A 14 7.56 -111.15 22.49
CA THR A 14 7.67 -110.76 23.90
C THR A 14 8.31 -111.81 24.81
N THR A 15 9.14 -111.40 25.77
CA THR A 15 9.26 -111.93 27.17
C THR A 15 10.41 -111.20 27.92
N PRO A 16 10.47 -111.18 29.27
CA PRO A 16 9.51 -110.80 30.33
C PRO A 16 10.00 -109.59 31.18
N PRO A 17 9.16 -109.01 32.08
CA PRO A 17 9.40 -107.73 32.73
C PRO A 17 10.23 -107.83 34.03
N ALA A 18 11.17 -106.90 34.23
CA ALA A 18 11.88 -106.70 35.49
C ALA A 18 11.88 -105.21 35.89
N ALA A 19 11.13 -104.91 36.94
CA ALA A 19 11.25 -103.82 37.91
C ALA A 19 11.47 -102.37 37.41
N THR A 20 10.36 -101.64 37.29
CA THR A 20 10.34 -100.17 37.41
C THR A 20 10.67 -99.78 38.85
N PRO A 21 11.66 -98.91 39.14
CA PRO A 21 11.85 -98.37 40.47
C PRO A 21 10.72 -97.39 40.81
N THR A 22 10.06 -97.65 41.93
CA THR A 22 9.04 -96.82 42.58
C THR A 22 9.50 -95.36 42.72
N PRO A 23 8.68 -94.35 42.36
CA PRO A 23 8.94 -92.95 42.66
C PRO A 23 9.12 -92.71 44.17
N PRO A 24 10.09 -91.90 44.63
CA PRO A 24 10.24 -91.59 46.05
C PRO A 24 9.02 -90.81 46.54
N ALA A 25 8.51 -91.19 47.71
CA ALA A 25 7.49 -90.45 48.45
C ALA A 25 7.90 -88.98 48.67
N PRO A 26 6.95 -88.03 48.69
CA PRO A 26 7.23 -86.60 48.83
C PRO A 26 7.97 -86.31 50.13
N ALA A 27 9.14 -85.66 50.01
CA ALA A 27 9.90 -85.15 51.14
C ALA A 27 9.07 -84.11 51.91
N PRO A 28 9.19 -84.03 53.25
CA PRO A 28 8.44 -83.08 54.06
C PRO A 28 8.69 -81.64 53.57
N GLU A 29 7.60 -80.89 53.39
CA GLU A 29 7.62 -79.50 52.94
C GLU A 29 8.56 -78.67 53.82
N GLN A 30 9.72 -78.30 53.27
CA GLN A 30 10.66 -77.41 53.94
C GLN A 30 10.02 -76.02 54.03
N ARG A 31 9.93 -75.47 55.25
CA ARG A 31 9.49 -74.08 55.46
C ARG A 31 10.43 -73.18 54.66
N LYS A 32 9.88 -72.52 53.63
CA LYS A 32 10.64 -71.54 52.85
C LYS A 32 10.84 -70.27 53.66
N ILE A 33 12.06 -69.76 53.67
CA ILE A 33 12.45 -68.54 54.38
C ILE A 33 12.62 -67.45 53.32
N ILE A 34 11.64 -66.56 53.23
CA ILE A 34 11.54 -65.57 52.15
C ILE A 34 11.54 -64.17 52.75
N ILE A 35 12.41 -63.31 52.23
CA ILE A 35 12.39 -61.88 52.52
C ILE A 35 11.64 -61.18 51.39
N ARG A 36 10.62 -60.36 51.73
CA ARG A 36 9.89 -59.55 50.76
C ARG A 36 10.20 -58.07 50.96
N SER A 37 10.46 -57.38 49.85
CA SER A 37 10.69 -55.94 49.85
C SER A 37 10.06 -55.28 48.62
N GLY A 38 9.78 -53.98 48.73
CA GLY A 38 9.24 -53.23 47.60
C GLY A 38 9.56 -51.75 47.64
N GLU A 39 9.46 -51.12 46.48
CA GLU A 39 9.61 -49.69 46.25
C GLU A 39 8.44 -49.21 45.40
N MET A 40 7.85 -48.07 45.78
CA MET A 40 6.75 -47.45 45.06
C MET A 40 6.98 -45.95 44.96
N GLU A 41 6.71 -45.38 43.79
CA GLU A 41 6.83 -43.95 43.54
C GLU A 41 5.49 -43.36 43.11
N PHE A 42 5.04 -42.34 43.84
CA PHE A 42 3.79 -41.64 43.59
C PHE A 42 4.02 -40.15 43.35
N GLU A 43 3.29 -39.58 42.39
CA GLU A 43 3.14 -38.14 42.21
C GLU A 43 1.77 -37.70 42.75
N VAL A 44 1.72 -36.89 43.80
CA VAL A 44 0.47 -36.54 44.53
C VAL A 44 0.23 -35.04 44.57
N GLU A 45 -1.02 -34.61 44.79
CA GLU A 45 -1.36 -33.19 44.91
C GLU A 45 -0.84 -32.53 46.20
N SER A 46 -0.74 -33.28 47.30
CA SER A 46 -0.24 -32.80 48.59
C SER A 46 0.52 -33.90 49.32
N PHE A 47 1.76 -33.60 49.72
CA PHE A 47 2.61 -34.52 50.47
C PHE A 47 2.04 -34.86 51.87
N ASP A 48 1.51 -33.86 52.57
CA ASP A 48 0.97 -34.03 53.92
C ASP A 48 -0.30 -34.90 53.92
N ALA A 49 -1.16 -34.75 52.91
CA ALA A 49 -2.32 -35.61 52.76
C ALA A 49 -1.92 -37.06 52.49
N ALA A 50 -0.91 -37.28 51.64
CA ALA A 50 -0.42 -38.62 51.30
C ALA A 50 0.22 -39.32 52.50
N THR A 51 1.04 -38.64 53.30
CA THR A 51 1.65 -39.21 54.51
C THR A 51 0.60 -39.60 55.56
N ALA A 52 -0.46 -38.81 55.72
CA ALA A 52 -1.56 -39.10 56.62
C ALA A 52 -2.36 -40.35 56.18
N VAL A 53 -2.58 -40.53 54.87
CA VAL A 53 -3.22 -41.72 54.31
C VAL A 53 -2.36 -42.97 54.54
N VAL A 54 -1.05 -42.90 54.23
CA VAL A 54 -0.12 -44.01 54.45
C VAL A 54 -0.11 -44.42 55.92
N SER A 55 0.03 -43.47 56.83
CA SER A 55 0.06 -43.73 58.28
C SER A 55 -1.23 -44.38 58.78
N ARG A 56 -2.39 -43.95 58.27
CA ARG A 56 -3.69 -44.53 58.60
C ARG A 56 -3.81 -45.99 58.14
N LEU A 57 -3.38 -46.29 56.92
CA LEU A 57 -3.43 -47.64 56.37
C LEU A 57 -2.49 -48.60 57.12
N VAL A 58 -1.30 -48.14 57.51
CA VAL A 58 -0.36 -48.96 58.30
C VAL A 58 -0.91 -49.26 59.69
N ASN A 59 -1.53 -48.28 60.36
CA ASN A 59 -2.10 -48.45 61.69
C ASN A 59 -3.31 -49.41 61.72
N ALA A 60 -3.95 -49.67 60.58
CA ALA A 60 -5.02 -50.66 60.47
C ALA A 60 -4.50 -52.11 60.47
N ILE A 61 -3.20 -52.30 60.22
CA ILE A 61 -2.57 -53.62 60.12
C ILE A 61 -1.96 -54.00 61.48
N LYS A 62 -2.35 -55.16 62.02
CA LYS A 62 -1.73 -55.71 63.23
C LYS A 62 -0.23 -55.93 62.98
N ASN A 63 0.62 -55.38 63.86
CA ASN A 63 2.09 -55.41 63.78
C ASN A 63 2.70 -54.65 62.57
N GLY A 64 1.94 -53.75 61.94
CA GLY A 64 2.48 -52.77 60.99
C GLY A 64 3.09 -51.56 61.72
N SER A 65 4.22 -51.05 61.24
CA SER A 65 4.81 -49.82 61.76
C SER A 65 5.47 -48.98 60.68
N VAL A 66 5.41 -47.66 60.84
CA VAL A 66 6.17 -46.73 60.01
C VAL A 66 7.54 -46.54 60.64
N SER A 67 8.60 -46.88 59.90
CA SER A 67 9.98 -46.83 60.41
C SER A 67 10.63 -45.47 60.24
N THR A 68 10.42 -44.81 59.09
CA THR A 68 11.06 -43.52 58.79
C THR A 68 10.19 -42.72 57.84
N ILE A 69 10.04 -41.42 58.12
CA ILE A 69 9.44 -40.45 57.21
C ILE A 69 10.48 -39.36 57.01
N ASN A 70 11.01 -39.26 55.79
CA ASN A 70 11.89 -38.16 55.41
C ASN A 70 11.16 -37.25 54.43
N SER A 71 11.28 -35.95 54.62
CA SER A 71 10.72 -34.94 53.73
C SER A 71 11.72 -33.83 53.52
N GLU A 72 11.88 -33.41 52.28
CA GLU A 72 12.71 -32.30 51.86
C GLU A 72 11.85 -31.30 51.10
N LYS A 73 12.02 -30.02 51.44
CA LYS A 73 11.44 -28.91 50.70
C LYS A 73 12.42 -28.49 49.62
N LEU A 74 12.04 -28.71 48.37
CA LEU A 74 12.82 -28.35 47.20
C LEU A 74 12.82 -26.83 46.97
N ALA A 75 13.81 -26.33 46.22
CA ALA A 75 13.98 -24.90 45.93
C ALA A 75 12.79 -24.25 45.21
N ASN A 76 11.98 -25.05 44.52
CA ASN A 76 10.74 -24.64 43.87
C ASN A 76 9.51 -24.63 44.82
N GLY A 77 9.73 -24.78 46.14
CA GLY A 77 8.70 -24.81 47.16
C GLY A 77 7.99 -26.15 47.32
N LYS A 78 8.30 -27.17 46.49
CA LYS A 78 7.64 -28.49 46.48
C LYS A 78 8.18 -29.40 47.59
N MET A 79 7.34 -30.31 48.07
CA MET A 79 7.75 -31.34 49.01
C MET A 79 8.06 -32.66 48.30
N LYS A 80 9.23 -33.23 48.57
CA LYS A 80 9.59 -34.60 48.19
C LYS A 80 9.91 -35.38 49.45
N GLY A 81 9.43 -36.62 49.54
CA GLY A 81 9.77 -37.45 50.69
C GLY A 81 9.72 -38.93 50.44
N SER A 82 10.29 -39.68 51.38
CA SER A 82 10.32 -41.14 51.38
C SER A 82 9.78 -41.66 52.70
N ILE A 83 8.83 -42.59 52.64
CA ILE A 83 8.21 -43.23 53.78
C ILE A 83 8.59 -44.72 53.76
N VAL A 84 9.28 -45.18 54.80
CA VAL A 84 9.65 -46.60 54.95
C VAL A 84 8.69 -47.25 55.92
N VAL A 85 7.97 -48.25 55.43
CA VAL A 85 6.95 -49.00 56.18
C VAL A 85 7.40 -50.45 56.36
N ARG A 86 7.15 -51.01 57.55
CA ARG A 86 7.35 -52.42 57.85
C ARG A 86 6.03 -53.09 58.19
N VAL A 87 5.67 -54.15 57.47
CA VAL A 87 4.42 -54.91 57.67
C VAL A 87 4.69 -56.40 57.65
N PRO A 88 3.86 -57.23 58.31
CA PRO A 88 3.94 -58.68 58.18
C PRO A 88 3.85 -59.13 56.71
N PRO A 89 4.58 -60.17 56.28
CA PRO A 89 4.57 -60.65 54.90
C PRO A 89 3.18 -60.98 54.33
N GLU A 90 2.29 -61.50 55.18
CA GLU A 90 0.89 -61.84 54.86
C GLU A 90 0.06 -60.59 54.49
N SER A 91 0.41 -59.43 55.06
CA SER A 91 -0.35 -58.19 54.93
C SER A 91 0.21 -57.23 53.88
N LEU A 92 1.34 -57.58 53.24
CA LEU A 92 2.01 -56.72 52.27
C LEU A 92 1.18 -56.53 51.00
N ASP A 93 0.68 -57.62 50.42
CA ASP A 93 -0.10 -57.58 49.17
C ASP A 93 -1.41 -56.79 49.31
N PRO A 94 -2.24 -56.99 50.36
CA PRO A 94 -3.43 -56.14 50.55
C PRO A 94 -3.07 -54.67 50.84
N PHE A 95 -2.00 -54.41 51.60
CA PHE A 95 -1.55 -53.04 51.87
C PHE A 95 -1.19 -52.28 50.60
N ILE A 96 -0.44 -52.91 49.67
CA ILE A 96 -0.05 -52.30 48.40
C ILE A 96 -1.28 -51.96 47.55
N LEU A 97 -2.29 -52.82 47.57
CA LEU A 97 -3.51 -52.64 46.80
C LEU A 97 -4.35 -51.48 47.35
N ASP A 98 -4.47 -51.36 48.67
CA ASP A 98 -5.16 -50.26 49.33
C ASP A 98 -4.40 -48.94 49.17
N LEU A 99 -3.07 -48.99 49.28
CA LEU A 99 -2.20 -47.84 49.04
C LEU A 99 -2.37 -47.29 47.62
N ARG A 100 -2.40 -48.17 46.60
CA ARG A 100 -2.66 -47.78 45.22
C ARG A 100 -4.05 -47.14 45.09
N LYS A 101 -5.09 -47.74 45.67
CA LYS A 101 -6.46 -47.22 45.58
C LYS A 101 -6.60 -45.83 46.22
N GLU A 102 -6.04 -45.61 47.40
CA GLU A 102 -6.20 -44.35 48.12
C GLU A 102 -5.29 -43.24 47.58
N LEU A 103 -4.03 -43.54 47.25
CA LEU A 103 -3.10 -42.53 46.73
C LEU A 103 -3.37 -42.15 45.27
N THR A 104 -3.98 -43.03 44.47
CA THR A 104 -4.37 -42.68 43.08
C THR A 104 -5.61 -41.77 43.03
N LYS A 105 -6.37 -41.61 44.12
CA LYS A 105 -7.49 -40.64 44.17
C LYS A 105 -7.02 -39.19 44.11
N GLY A 106 -5.81 -38.91 44.59
CA GLY A 106 -5.20 -37.57 44.63
C GLY A 106 -3.79 -37.55 44.03
N GLY A 107 -3.48 -38.48 43.13
CA GLY A 107 -2.15 -38.66 42.58
C GLY A 107 -2.07 -39.73 41.48
N GLU A 108 -0.85 -40.00 41.01
CA GLU A 108 -0.52 -40.97 39.96
C GLU A 108 0.66 -41.86 40.41
N LEU A 109 0.59 -43.16 40.13
CA LEU A 109 1.70 -44.09 40.37
C LEU A 109 2.72 -43.97 39.22
N LYS A 110 3.95 -43.53 39.52
CA LYS A 110 5.05 -43.44 38.54
C LYS A 110 5.81 -44.73 38.37
N GLY A 111 5.98 -45.48 39.45
CA GLY A 111 6.78 -46.69 39.44
C GLY A 111 6.45 -47.62 40.60
N GLN A 112 6.58 -48.92 40.36
CA GLN A 112 6.43 -49.95 41.39
C GLN A 112 7.38 -51.10 41.10
N ARG A 113 8.16 -51.50 42.10
CA ARG A 113 9.04 -52.65 42.07
C ARG A 113 8.83 -53.46 43.34
N ILE A 114 8.51 -54.74 43.20
CA ILE A 114 8.36 -55.66 44.33
C ILE A 114 9.27 -56.86 44.09
N GLY A 115 10.05 -57.22 45.10
CA GLY A 115 10.99 -58.33 45.08
C GLY A 115 10.69 -59.33 46.19
N SER A 116 11.13 -60.56 45.98
CA SER A 116 11.16 -61.59 47.01
C SER A 116 12.43 -62.40 46.84
N GLN A 117 13.14 -62.62 47.94
CA GLN A 117 14.40 -63.36 47.97
C GLN A 117 14.21 -64.61 48.84
N ASP A 118 14.37 -65.78 48.22
CA ASP A 118 14.37 -67.07 48.94
C ASP A 118 15.78 -67.30 49.52
N ILE A 119 15.87 -67.27 50.85
CA ILE A 119 17.12 -67.51 51.61
C ILE A 119 17.08 -68.84 52.35
N THR A 120 16.17 -69.75 52.01
CA THR A 120 16.02 -71.05 52.69
C THR A 120 17.32 -71.82 52.73
N LYS A 121 18.07 -71.87 51.62
CA LYS A 121 19.37 -72.56 51.55
C LYS A 121 20.42 -71.92 52.46
N ALA A 122 20.54 -70.59 52.45
CA ALA A 122 21.53 -69.89 53.26
C ALA A 122 21.23 -70.01 54.75
N TYR A 123 19.95 -69.88 55.13
CA TYR A 123 19.53 -70.00 56.52
C TYR A 123 19.73 -71.42 57.06
N THR A 124 19.31 -72.44 56.31
CA THR A 124 19.45 -73.85 56.73
C THR A 124 20.91 -74.29 56.80
N ASP A 125 21.79 -73.74 55.95
CA ASP A 125 23.24 -73.95 56.04
C ASP A 125 23.82 -73.37 57.34
N ILE A 126 23.49 -72.12 57.67
CA ILE A 126 23.95 -71.47 58.91
C ILE A 126 23.42 -72.22 60.13
N GLU A 127 22.16 -72.66 60.12
CA GLU A 127 21.58 -73.45 61.21
C GLU A 127 22.30 -74.79 61.39
N SER A 128 22.62 -75.47 60.27
CA SER A 128 23.37 -76.72 60.27
C SER A 128 24.79 -76.53 60.80
N ARG A 129 25.47 -75.45 60.38
CA ARG A 129 26.80 -75.07 60.86
C ARG A 129 26.79 -74.70 62.34
N LEU A 130 25.77 -73.98 62.80
CA LEU A 130 25.59 -73.62 64.20
C LEU A 130 25.42 -74.88 65.06
N LYS A 131 24.61 -75.85 64.61
CA LYS A 131 24.41 -77.13 65.31
C LYS A 131 25.70 -77.94 65.39
N ALA A 132 26.47 -78.00 64.30
CA ALA A 132 27.77 -78.66 64.28
C ALA A 132 28.77 -77.98 65.25
N ALA A 133 28.82 -76.64 65.24
CA ALA A 133 29.67 -75.86 66.13
C ALA A 133 29.30 -76.05 67.62
N LYS A 134 28.01 -76.03 67.97
CA LYS A 134 27.54 -76.32 69.34
C LYS A 134 27.88 -77.74 69.78
N THR A 135 27.81 -78.72 68.87
CA THR A 135 28.23 -80.09 69.17
C THR A 135 29.73 -80.17 69.46
N MET A 136 30.55 -79.42 68.72
CA MET A 136 31.98 -79.32 68.97
C MET A 136 32.28 -78.62 70.30
N GLU A 137 31.56 -77.53 70.61
CA GLU A 137 31.64 -76.84 71.90
C GLU A 137 31.35 -77.80 73.06
N LEU A 138 30.26 -78.59 72.96
CA LEU A 138 29.90 -79.59 73.98
C LEU A 138 30.96 -80.68 74.13
N ARG A 139 31.56 -81.15 73.03
CA ARG A 139 32.66 -82.13 73.07
C ARG A 139 33.90 -81.56 73.74
N LEU A 140 34.29 -80.33 73.40
CA LEU A 140 35.43 -79.65 74.03
C LEU A 140 35.17 -79.41 75.52
N LEU A 141 33.95 -78.98 75.90
CA LEU A 141 33.55 -78.86 77.29
C LEU A 141 33.58 -80.20 78.04
N GLN A 142 33.21 -81.30 77.38
CA GLN A 142 33.26 -82.64 77.99
C GLN A 142 34.72 -83.09 78.20
N ILE A 143 35.60 -82.88 77.21
CA ILE A 143 37.05 -83.16 77.33
C ILE A 143 37.65 -82.34 78.49
N ILE A 144 37.26 -81.08 78.63
CA ILE A 144 37.73 -80.21 79.73
C ILE A 144 37.21 -80.70 81.09
N LYS A 145 35.95 -81.18 81.17
CA LYS A 145 35.34 -81.69 82.41
C LYS A 145 35.85 -83.06 82.84
N GLU A 146 36.06 -83.98 81.90
CA GLU A 146 36.50 -85.35 82.16
C GLU A 146 38.04 -85.49 82.18
N GLY A 147 38.76 -84.48 81.71
CA GLY A 147 40.20 -84.50 81.48
C GLY A 147 41.02 -84.77 82.74
N LYS A 148 41.65 -85.94 82.80
CA LYS A 148 42.74 -86.30 83.74
C LYS A 148 44.13 -86.22 83.07
N GLY A 149 44.30 -85.36 82.07
CA GLY A 149 45.50 -85.25 81.22
C GLY A 149 46.49 -84.14 81.62
N GLU A 150 47.59 -83.99 80.87
CA GLU A 150 48.58 -82.93 81.06
C GLU A 150 47.98 -81.52 80.88
N ILE A 151 48.34 -80.57 81.76
CA ILE A 151 47.83 -79.18 81.80
C ILE A 151 47.88 -78.49 80.42
N LYS A 152 48.89 -78.80 79.60
CA LYS A 152 49.06 -78.25 78.25
C LYS A 152 47.90 -78.59 77.31
N GLN A 153 47.40 -79.82 77.34
CA GLN A 153 46.29 -80.27 76.49
C GLN A 153 44.97 -79.61 76.91
N LEU A 154 44.79 -79.34 78.22
CA LEU A 154 43.62 -78.66 78.74
C LEU A 154 43.59 -77.18 78.32
N LEU A 155 44.75 -76.52 78.36
CA LEU A 155 44.89 -75.12 77.93
C LEU A 155 44.66 -74.95 76.41
N GLU A 156 45.13 -75.90 75.60
CA GLU A 156 44.86 -75.90 74.14
C GLU A 156 43.37 -76.12 73.85
N ALA A 157 42.70 -77.03 74.57
CA ALA A 157 41.26 -77.23 74.45
C ALA A 157 40.44 -76.00 74.87
N GLU A 158 40.88 -75.26 75.90
CA GLU A 158 40.25 -74.01 76.35
C GLU A 158 40.43 -72.88 75.32
N LYS A 159 41.60 -72.79 74.68
CA LYS A 159 41.86 -71.84 73.59
C LYS A 159 40.97 -72.13 72.37
N GLU A 160 40.87 -73.39 71.95
CA GLU A 160 39.97 -73.80 70.85
C GLU A 160 38.50 -73.58 71.20
N LEU A 161 38.09 -73.81 72.45
CA LEU A 161 36.75 -73.52 72.93
C LEU A 161 36.39 -72.04 72.76
N GLY A 162 37.33 -71.12 73.04
CA GLY A 162 37.15 -69.68 72.81
C GLY A 162 36.86 -69.36 71.34
N VAL A 163 37.61 -69.96 70.41
CA VAL A 163 37.41 -69.76 68.96
C VAL A 163 36.03 -70.26 68.52
N TRP A 164 35.59 -71.42 69.01
CA TRP A 164 34.28 -71.97 68.68
C TRP A 164 33.13 -71.14 69.24
N ARG A 165 33.28 -70.56 70.44
CA ARG A 165 32.27 -69.66 71.01
C ARG A 165 32.09 -68.39 70.18
N THR A 166 33.17 -67.75 69.76
CA THR A 166 33.08 -66.59 68.86
C THR A 166 32.33 -66.94 67.57
N LYS A 167 32.65 -68.08 66.95
CA LYS A 167 31.93 -68.54 65.74
C LYS A 167 30.45 -68.82 65.99
N ILE A 168 30.10 -69.39 67.15
CA ILE A 168 28.70 -69.62 67.56
C ILE A 168 27.98 -68.28 67.69
N GLU A 169 28.57 -67.31 68.38
CA GLU A 169 27.99 -65.97 68.56
C GLU A 169 27.78 -65.24 67.22
N GLU A 170 28.74 -65.33 66.31
CA GLU A 170 28.63 -64.78 64.94
C GLU A 170 27.46 -65.42 64.18
N MET A 171 27.40 -66.76 64.12
CA MET A 171 26.33 -67.49 63.43
C MET A 171 24.95 -67.27 64.08
N GLU A 172 24.88 -67.18 65.41
CA GLU A 172 23.65 -66.82 66.11
C GLU A 172 23.22 -65.38 65.80
N GLY A 173 24.17 -64.46 65.66
CA GLY A 173 23.93 -63.09 65.19
C GLY A 173 23.32 -63.05 63.79
N GLU A 174 23.88 -63.81 62.85
CA GLU A 174 23.37 -63.93 61.48
C GLU A 174 21.95 -64.53 61.44
N ILE A 175 21.69 -65.58 62.23
CA ILE A 175 20.34 -66.16 62.33
C ILE A 175 19.34 -65.15 62.88
N ARG A 176 19.70 -64.41 63.95
CA ARG A 176 18.84 -63.35 64.50
C ARG A 176 18.55 -62.28 63.44
N PHE A 177 19.55 -61.88 62.66
CA PHE A 177 19.39 -60.91 61.59
C PHE A 177 18.41 -61.38 60.51
N TYR A 178 18.55 -62.61 60.00
CA TYR A 178 17.60 -63.15 59.02
C TYR A 178 16.20 -63.35 59.59
N ASN A 179 16.08 -63.79 60.85
CA ASN A 179 14.78 -63.89 61.52
C ASN A 179 14.07 -62.53 61.57
N HIS A 180 14.80 -61.45 61.86
CA HIS A 180 14.23 -60.10 61.86
C HIS A 180 13.80 -59.64 60.46
N GLN A 181 14.57 -59.98 59.41
CA GLN A 181 14.22 -59.62 58.04
C GLN A 181 13.04 -60.42 57.47
N VAL A 182 12.87 -61.67 57.90
CA VAL A 182 11.77 -62.53 57.44
C VAL A 182 10.47 -62.21 58.19
N ALA A 183 10.58 -61.75 59.44
CA ALA A 183 9.42 -61.39 60.25
C ALA A 183 8.64 -60.20 59.69
N LEU A 184 9.31 -59.26 59.01
CA LEU A 184 8.70 -58.02 58.50
C LEU A 184 9.16 -57.73 57.07
N SER A 185 8.20 -57.53 56.18
CA SER A 185 8.43 -57.00 54.83
C SER A 185 8.62 -55.50 54.87
N THR A 186 9.59 -54.99 54.12
CA THR A 186 9.90 -53.55 54.06
C THR A 186 9.43 -52.95 52.73
N LEU A 187 8.64 -51.88 52.80
CA LEU A 187 8.15 -51.14 51.64
C LEU A 187 8.58 -49.68 51.73
N THR A 188 9.29 -49.20 50.71
CA THR A 188 9.72 -47.81 50.58
C THR A 188 8.78 -47.09 49.62
N ILE A 189 8.14 -46.03 50.09
CA ILE A 189 7.19 -45.23 49.31
C ILE A 189 7.79 -43.84 49.10
N THR A 190 8.17 -43.53 47.87
CA THR A 190 8.62 -42.20 47.46
C THR A 190 7.42 -41.40 46.97
N VAL A 191 7.24 -40.21 47.53
CA VAL A 191 6.14 -39.31 47.21
C VAL A 191 6.72 -37.98 46.73
N VAL A 192 6.27 -37.54 45.56
CA VAL A 192 6.64 -36.26 44.93
C VAL A 192 5.39 -35.44 44.71
N GLU A 193 5.41 -34.16 45.10
CA GLU A 193 4.27 -33.27 44.87
C GLU A 193 4.18 -32.85 43.38
N LYS A 194 2.99 -32.97 42.80
CA LYS A 194 2.71 -32.68 41.40
C LYS A 194 2.92 -31.20 41.10
N GLU A 195 3.51 -30.91 39.95
CA GLU A 195 3.58 -29.54 39.45
C GLU A 195 2.19 -29.06 39.03
N ILE A 196 1.53 -28.27 39.87
CA ILE A 196 0.38 -27.48 39.45
C ILE A 196 0.93 -26.40 38.52
N LYS A 197 1.01 -26.70 37.22
CA LYS A 197 1.16 -25.67 36.20
C LYS A 197 -0.11 -24.84 36.24
N ALA A 198 -0.09 -23.73 36.97
CA ALA A 198 -1.13 -22.73 36.87
C ALA A 198 -1.27 -22.38 35.38
N ALA A 199 -2.50 -22.45 34.84
CA ALA A 199 -2.76 -22.08 33.47
C ALA A 199 -2.24 -20.66 33.25
N ALA A 200 -1.25 -20.49 32.36
CA ALA A 200 -0.80 -19.19 31.95
C ALA A 200 -2.01 -18.43 31.41
N GLY A 201 -2.25 -17.21 31.92
CA GLY A 201 -3.25 -16.33 31.36
C GLY A 201 -2.87 -15.98 29.92
N LEU A 202 -3.88 -15.83 29.07
CA LEU A 202 -3.72 -15.18 27.78
C LEU A 202 -3.93 -13.69 28.02
N THR A 203 -2.91 -12.85 27.80
CA THR A 203 -3.11 -11.40 27.85
C THR A 203 -3.37 -10.89 26.44
N GLU A 204 -4.56 -10.32 26.20
CA GLU A 204 -4.92 -9.64 24.95
C GLU A 204 -4.67 -8.14 25.11
N THR A 205 -3.70 -7.62 24.37
CA THR A 205 -3.33 -6.21 24.35
C THR A 205 -3.82 -5.58 23.05
N GLU A 206 -4.57 -4.50 23.17
CA GLU A 206 -4.96 -3.68 22.02
C GLU A 206 -3.83 -2.69 21.69
N GLN A 207 -3.42 -2.64 20.41
CA GLN A 207 -2.45 -1.69 19.90
C GLN A 207 -3.12 -0.75 18.91
N VAL A 208 -3.14 0.54 19.25
CA VAL A 208 -3.74 1.60 18.44
C VAL A 208 -2.64 2.43 17.81
N LYS A 209 -2.57 2.44 16.48
CA LYS A 209 -1.67 3.31 15.72
C LYS A 209 -2.49 4.43 15.10
N ALA A 210 -2.19 5.68 15.47
CA ALA A 210 -2.93 6.84 15.00
C ALA A 210 -2.00 7.89 14.39
N GLY A 211 -2.32 8.34 13.17
CA GLY A 211 -1.73 9.53 12.56
C GLY A 211 -2.72 10.68 12.66
N VAL A 212 -2.33 11.79 13.29
CA VAL A 212 -3.22 12.95 13.52
C VAL A 212 -2.62 14.21 12.90
N GLU A 213 -3.39 14.84 12.03
CA GLU A 213 -3.08 16.14 11.42
C GLU A 213 -3.49 17.26 12.37
N VAL A 214 -2.54 18.15 12.68
CA VAL A 214 -2.75 19.30 13.58
C VAL A 214 -2.17 20.56 12.96
N GLU A 215 -2.74 21.73 13.30
CA GLU A 215 -2.20 23.03 12.88
C GLU A 215 -0.88 23.36 13.59
N ASP A 216 -0.83 23.08 14.90
CA ASP A 216 0.33 23.26 15.76
C ASP A 216 0.65 21.93 16.46
N VAL A 217 1.83 21.38 16.14
CA VAL A 217 2.27 20.06 16.63
C VAL A 217 2.70 20.11 18.09
N ASP A 218 3.28 21.22 18.54
CA ASP A 218 3.69 21.39 19.94
C ASP A 218 2.44 21.48 20.83
N LYS A 219 1.49 22.34 20.44
CA LYS A 219 0.20 22.42 21.13
C LYS A 219 -0.54 21.08 21.10
N GLY A 220 -0.61 20.44 19.93
CA GLY A 220 -1.24 19.12 19.79
C GLY A 220 -0.60 18.07 20.70
N GLN A 221 0.74 18.05 20.82
CA GLN A 221 1.43 17.15 21.74
C GLN A 221 1.04 17.42 23.19
N ARG A 222 1.00 18.69 23.62
CA ARG A 222 0.57 19.07 24.97
C ARG A 222 -0.87 18.62 25.25
N ASP A 223 -1.78 18.81 24.29
CA ASP A 223 -3.18 18.41 24.43
C ASP A 223 -3.34 16.88 24.52
N VAL A 224 -2.55 16.11 23.76
CA VAL A 224 -2.53 14.63 23.87
C VAL A 224 -1.98 14.20 25.23
N LEU A 225 -0.87 14.79 25.69
CA LEU A 225 -0.31 14.47 27.00
C LEU A 225 -1.28 14.76 28.15
N ALA A 226 -2.01 15.88 28.07
CA ALA A 226 -3.07 16.21 29.02
C ALA A 226 -4.19 15.17 28.99
N ALA A 227 -4.65 14.76 27.80
CA ALA A 227 -5.66 13.72 27.65
C ALA A 227 -5.22 12.36 28.20
N VAL A 228 -3.94 12.00 28.04
CA VAL A 228 -3.37 10.77 28.62
C VAL A 228 -3.32 10.86 30.14
N ALA A 229 -2.94 12.03 30.70
CA ALA A 229 -2.94 12.25 32.14
C ALA A 229 -4.35 12.16 32.74
N ASP A 230 -5.35 12.76 32.10
CA ASP A 230 -6.76 12.66 32.49
C ASP A 230 -7.27 11.21 32.46
N ALA A 231 -6.80 10.42 31.49
CA ALA A 231 -7.05 8.99 31.38
C ALA A 231 -6.25 8.13 32.36
N LYS A 232 -5.44 8.74 33.25
CA LYS A 232 -4.49 8.07 34.16
C LYS A 232 -3.53 7.11 33.43
N GLY A 233 -3.19 7.45 32.18
CA GLY A 233 -2.29 6.68 31.35
C GLY A 233 -0.83 6.88 31.70
N ARG A 234 0.00 5.95 31.24
CA ARG A 234 1.45 6.01 31.36
C ARG A 234 2.08 6.33 30.00
N VAL A 235 2.79 7.45 29.93
CA VAL A 235 3.55 7.82 28.72
C VAL A 235 4.89 7.07 28.74
N THR A 236 5.15 6.29 27.69
CA THR A 236 6.41 5.55 27.51
C THR A 236 7.39 6.30 26.61
N LYS A 237 6.89 7.10 25.67
CA LYS A 237 7.69 7.97 24.80
C LYS A 237 6.92 9.24 24.46
N ALA A 238 7.58 10.39 24.50
CA ALA A 238 7.08 11.62 23.90
C ALA A 238 8.27 12.37 23.31
N GLU A 239 8.30 12.49 21.99
CA GLU A 239 9.43 13.09 21.26
C GLU A 239 8.90 14.10 20.26
N LEU A 240 9.31 15.36 20.41
CA LEU A 240 9.07 16.43 19.44
C LEU A 240 10.32 16.59 18.59
N LYS A 241 10.18 16.43 17.27
CA LYS A 241 11.25 16.65 16.29
C LYS A 241 10.97 17.89 15.48
N GLN A 242 11.93 18.81 15.47
CA GLN A 242 11.94 19.88 14.51
C GLN A 242 12.64 19.40 13.23
N LEU A 243 11.91 19.39 12.12
CA LEU A 243 12.39 19.08 10.78
C LEU A 243 12.87 20.37 10.08
N SER A 244 13.50 20.22 8.91
CA SER A 244 13.95 21.35 8.08
C SER A 244 12.80 22.33 7.78
N ALA A 245 13.12 23.61 7.63
CA ALA A 245 12.15 24.69 7.36
C ALA A 245 11.15 24.99 8.50
N GLY A 246 11.52 24.75 9.77
CA GLY A 246 10.70 25.12 10.93
C GLY A 246 9.50 24.20 11.17
N GLN A 247 9.50 23.02 10.55
CA GLN A 247 8.46 22.02 10.68
C GLN A 247 8.60 21.25 12.01
N PHE A 248 7.48 20.83 12.59
CA PHE A 248 7.48 19.96 13.77
C PHE A 248 6.77 18.64 13.45
N SER A 249 7.23 17.56 14.07
CA SER A 249 6.55 16.26 14.11
C SER A 249 6.67 15.72 15.53
N SER A 250 5.60 15.15 16.06
CA SER A 250 5.62 14.55 17.40
C SER A 250 5.30 13.07 17.31
N THR A 251 6.03 12.25 18.07
CA THR A 251 5.70 10.84 18.27
C THR A 251 5.46 10.60 19.76
N LEU A 252 4.29 10.08 20.08
CA LEU A 252 3.88 9.72 21.42
C LEU A 252 3.58 8.22 21.49
N ASN A 253 4.19 7.54 22.45
CA ASN A 253 3.80 6.20 22.86
C ASN A 253 3.31 6.25 24.29
N PHE A 254 2.14 5.69 24.55
CA PHE A 254 1.56 5.66 25.88
C PHE A 254 0.61 4.49 26.04
N GLU A 255 0.33 4.14 27.28
CA GLU A 255 -0.52 3.01 27.66
C GLU A 255 -1.65 3.52 28.55
N VAL A 256 -2.87 3.04 28.30
CA VAL A 256 -4.05 3.40 29.07
C VAL A 256 -4.88 2.17 29.38
N ALA A 257 -5.66 2.25 30.45
CA ALA A 257 -6.65 1.22 30.76
C ALA A 257 -7.62 1.04 29.57
N PRO A 258 -8.06 -0.20 29.28
CA PRO A 258 -8.89 -0.49 28.11
C PRO A 258 -10.23 0.25 28.12
N GLU A 259 -10.76 0.61 29.29
CA GLU A 259 -11.98 1.41 29.43
C GLU A 259 -11.79 2.86 28.98
N ALA A 260 -10.56 3.39 29.08
CA ALA A 260 -10.22 4.76 28.70
C ALA A 260 -9.83 4.90 27.20
N ALA A 261 -9.57 3.77 26.51
CA ALA A 261 -9.15 3.77 25.12
C ALA A 261 -10.19 4.34 24.14
N GLY A 262 -11.49 4.15 24.41
CA GLY A 262 -12.58 4.76 23.64
C GLY A 262 -12.55 6.29 23.69
N PRO A 263 -12.75 6.89 24.89
CA PRO A 263 -12.71 8.34 25.08
C PRO A 263 -11.43 8.99 24.56
N LEU A 264 -10.28 8.33 24.70
CA LEU A 264 -9.01 8.87 24.24
C LEU A 264 -8.93 8.95 22.71
N ARG A 265 -9.48 7.97 21.99
CA ARG A 265 -9.60 8.05 20.51
C ARG A 265 -10.49 9.20 20.07
N ASP A 266 -11.58 9.46 20.78
CA ASP A 266 -12.44 10.60 20.49
C ASP A 266 -11.73 11.93 20.78
N ARG A 267 -10.93 11.99 21.84
CA ARG A 267 -10.12 13.17 22.15
C ARG A 267 -9.07 13.43 21.07
N LEU A 268 -8.43 12.39 20.52
CA LEU A 268 -7.52 12.54 19.37
C LEU A 268 -8.23 13.14 18.15
N ARG A 269 -9.48 12.75 17.88
CA ARG A 269 -10.31 13.33 16.80
C ARG A 269 -10.71 14.79 17.05
N GLN A 270 -10.71 15.23 18.31
CA GLN A 270 -10.96 16.63 18.67
C GLN A 270 -9.69 17.49 18.57
N ILE A 271 -8.53 16.92 18.92
CA ILE A 271 -7.24 17.61 18.88
C ILE A 271 -6.82 17.88 17.42
N GLY A 272 -7.12 16.94 16.53
CA GLY A 272 -6.84 17.09 15.11
C GLY A 272 -7.60 16.08 14.25
N ARG A 273 -7.39 16.16 12.94
CA ARG A 273 -8.00 15.19 12.02
C ARG A 273 -7.19 13.90 12.07
N VAL A 274 -7.81 12.82 12.50
CA VAL A 274 -7.20 11.49 12.45
C VAL A 274 -7.13 11.03 10.99
N ALA A 275 -5.94 11.11 10.39
CA ALA A 275 -5.68 10.65 9.02
C ALA A 275 -5.62 9.13 8.95
N ARG A 276 -5.17 8.47 10.02
CA ARG A 276 -5.04 7.02 10.10
C ARG A 276 -5.38 6.54 11.50
N LEU A 277 -6.10 5.42 11.59
CA LEU A 277 -6.40 4.74 12.83
C LEU A 277 -6.43 3.22 12.59
N ASP A 278 -5.34 2.56 12.92
CA ASP A 278 -5.26 1.10 12.90
C ASP A 278 -5.38 0.57 14.33
N ILE A 279 -6.19 -0.47 14.51
CA ILE A 279 -6.42 -1.10 15.81
C ILE A 279 -6.15 -2.58 15.66
N ASP A 280 -5.00 -2.99 16.17
CA ASP A 280 -4.54 -4.37 16.19
C ASP A 280 -4.81 -4.98 17.58
N ARG A 281 -5.09 -6.27 17.67
CA ARG A 281 -5.13 -6.99 18.96
C ARG A 281 -4.09 -8.10 18.95
N VAL A 282 -3.22 -8.07 19.94
CA VAL A 282 -2.12 -9.01 20.08
C VAL A 282 -2.36 -9.85 21.32
N GLN A 283 -2.37 -11.18 21.16
CA GLN A 283 -2.48 -12.11 22.27
C GLN A 283 -1.08 -12.64 22.62
N GLN A 284 -0.68 -12.48 23.87
CA GLN A 284 0.58 -13.01 24.39
C GLN A 284 0.28 -14.01 25.49
N ALA A 285 0.88 -15.21 25.38
CA ALA A 285 0.78 -16.25 26.38
C ALA A 285 2.01 -16.16 27.29
N ASP A 286 1.78 -16.08 28.61
CA ASP A 286 2.86 -16.07 29.60
C ASP A 286 3.47 -17.47 29.85
N GLY A 287 3.13 -18.45 29.01
CA GLY A 287 3.59 -19.83 29.11
C GLY A 287 2.90 -20.78 28.11
N PRO A 288 3.10 -22.11 28.25
CA PRO A 288 2.46 -23.11 27.40
C PRO A 288 0.94 -23.04 27.53
N LEU A 289 0.25 -22.97 26.40
CA LEU A 289 -1.21 -22.88 26.33
C LEU A 289 -1.84 -24.20 26.82
N LEU A 290 -2.59 -24.13 27.93
CA LEU A 290 -3.39 -25.23 28.45
C LEU A 290 -4.87 -25.00 28.09
N ALA A 291 -5.62 -26.08 27.87
CA ALA A 291 -7.05 -26.00 27.57
C ALA A 291 -7.81 -25.29 28.71
N GLY A 292 -8.52 -24.20 28.39
CA GLY A 292 -9.27 -23.38 29.35
C GLY A 292 -8.55 -22.14 29.89
N ALA A 293 -7.43 -21.71 29.29
CA ALA A 293 -6.76 -20.46 29.64
C ALA A 293 -7.71 -19.25 29.55
N LYS A 294 -7.83 -18.49 30.64
CA LYS A 294 -8.65 -17.27 30.69
C LYS A 294 -7.92 -16.13 29.97
N VAL A 295 -8.63 -15.42 29.09
CA VAL A 295 -8.13 -14.21 28.43
C VAL A 295 -8.33 -13.02 29.35
N LYS A 296 -7.24 -12.36 29.72
CA LYS A 296 -7.23 -11.07 30.43
C LYS A 296 -6.98 -9.97 29.41
N ARG A 297 -7.71 -8.87 29.49
CA ARG A 297 -7.44 -7.68 28.68
C ARG A 297 -6.31 -6.88 29.32
N GLY A 298 -5.23 -6.66 28.58
CA GLY A 298 -4.11 -5.80 28.97
C GLY A 298 -4.41 -4.32 28.72
N ASP A 299 -3.51 -3.46 29.20
CA ASP A 299 -3.56 -2.02 28.89
C ASP A 299 -3.45 -1.80 27.39
N THR A 300 -4.22 -0.85 26.87
CA THR A 300 -4.19 -0.49 25.45
C THR A 300 -2.97 0.38 25.17
N GLN A 301 -2.15 -0.04 24.22
CA GLN A 301 -0.95 0.68 23.79
C GLN A 301 -1.28 1.58 22.61
N PHE A 302 -0.98 2.86 22.73
CA PHE A 302 -1.15 3.84 21.67
C PHE A 302 0.21 4.24 21.10
N ASN A 303 0.30 4.29 19.77
CA ASN A 303 1.36 4.92 19.02
C ASN A 303 0.73 6.05 18.20
N VAL A 304 0.88 7.29 18.68
CA VAL A 304 0.29 8.47 18.06
C VAL A 304 1.40 9.28 17.42
N GLN A 305 1.22 9.62 16.15
CA GLN A 305 2.10 10.53 15.43
C GLN A 305 1.33 11.78 15.04
N LEU A 306 1.86 12.94 15.41
CA LEU A 306 1.30 14.24 15.07
C LEU A 306 2.13 14.90 13.98
N TYR A 307 1.46 15.43 12.97
CA TYR A 307 2.09 16.06 11.81
C TYR A 307 1.42 17.39 11.48
N ASN A 308 2.22 18.34 11.01
CA ASN A 308 1.72 19.66 10.60
C ASN A 308 0.93 19.55 9.27
N LEU A 309 -0.29 20.09 9.26
CA LEU A 309 -1.14 20.18 8.09
C LEU A 309 -0.45 20.84 6.88
N ALA A 310 0.48 21.78 7.10
CA ALA A 310 1.18 22.50 6.04
C ALA A 310 1.96 21.60 5.06
N ASN A 311 2.35 20.38 5.46
CA ASN A 311 3.25 19.53 4.68
C ASN A 311 2.61 18.27 4.08
N VAL A 312 1.37 17.94 4.46
CA VAL A 312 0.61 16.89 3.77
C VAL A 312 0.15 17.47 2.43
N ALA A 313 0.42 16.80 1.31
CA ALA A 313 0.06 17.35 0.01
C ALA A 313 -1.48 17.40 -0.16
N PRO A 314 -2.05 18.41 -0.83
CA PRO A 314 -3.48 18.39 -1.14
C PRO A 314 -3.83 17.19 -2.04
N ARG A 315 -4.88 16.44 -1.68
CA ARG A 315 -5.34 15.29 -2.48
C ARG A 315 -6.01 15.74 -3.77
N GLU A 316 -6.69 16.87 -3.74
CA GLU A 316 -7.40 17.43 -4.90
C GLU A 316 -6.58 18.57 -5.49
N THR A 317 -6.30 18.47 -6.79
CA THR A 317 -5.65 19.51 -7.59
C THR A 317 -6.63 20.04 -8.62
N VAL A 318 -6.81 21.36 -8.62
CA VAL A 318 -7.66 22.11 -9.55
C VAL A 318 -6.76 22.92 -10.47
N VAL A 319 -6.70 22.53 -11.73
CA VAL A 319 -5.96 23.26 -12.76
C VAL A 319 -6.95 24.16 -13.51
N LEU A 320 -6.67 25.46 -13.53
CA LEU A 320 -7.51 26.47 -14.16
C LEU A 320 -6.72 27.25 -15.20
N GLN A 321 -7.34 27.49 -16.35
CA GLN A 321 -6.92 28.51 -17.29
C GLN A 321 -8.00 29.59 -17.34
N VAL A 322 -7.65 30.82 -17.01
CA VAL A 322 -8.59 31.93 -16.85
C VAL A 322 -8.25 33.05 -17.84
N ALA A 323 -9.20 33.41 -18.70
CA ALA A 323 -9.12 34.60 -19.52
C ALA A 323 -9.44 35.84 -18.69
N VAL A 324 -8.55 36.82 -18.71
CA VAL A 324 -8.71 38.07 -17.97
C VAL A 324 -8.45 39.27 -18.87
N ALA A 325 -9.12 40.39 -18.60
CA ALA A 325 -8.90 41.63 -19.34
C ALA A 325 -7.51 42.23 -19.06
N ASN A 326 -7.10 42.26 -17.79
CA ASN A 326 -5.82 42.81 -17.33
C ASN A 326 -5.11 41.79 -16.43
N VAL A 327 -4.05 41.15 -16.94
CA VAL A 327 -3.33 40.08 -16.23
C VAL A 327 -2.65 40.59 -14.95
N PRO A 328 -1.88 41.70 -14.93
CA PRO A 328 -1.28 42.24 -13.70
C PRO A 328 -2.28 42.54 -12.59
N GLU A 329 -3.40 43.21 -12.91
CA GLU A 329 -4.44 43.56 -11.92
C GLU A 329 -5.11 42.29 -11.36
N SER A 330 -5.43 41.37 -12.25
CA SER A 330 -6.01 40.07 -11.91
C SER A 330 -5.12 39.23 -11.00
N TYR A 331 -3.82 39.23 -11.29
CA TYR A 331 -2.81 38.53 -10.51
C TYR A 331 -2.74 39.05 -9.07
N GLN A 332 -2.78 40.36 -8.86
CA GLN A 332 -2.79 40.95 -7.51
C GLN A 332 -4.10 40.63 -6.77
N ALA A 333 -5.26 40.74 -7.44
CA ALA A 333 -6.54 40.42 -6.83
C ALA A 333 -6.63 38.97 -6.34
N VAL A 334 -6.13 38.01 -7.14
CA VAL A 334 -6.05 36.60 -6.74
C VAL A 334 -5.05 36.42 -5.58
N ARG A 335 -3.89 37.08 -5.63
CA ARG A 335 -2.90 37.04 -4.56
C ARG A 335 -3.46 37.52 -3.22
N ASP A 336 -4.19 38.62 -3.21
CA ASP A 336 -4.81 39.20 -2.01
C ASP A 336 -5.91 38.30 -1.46
N ALA A 337 -6.70 37.67 -2.33
CA ALA A 337 -7.71 36.69 -1.94
C ALA A 337 -7.08 35.45 -1.28
N VAL A 338 -5.97 34.93 -1.83
CA VAL A 338 -5.22 33.81 -1.23
C VAL A 338 -4.62 34.22 0.13
N GLY A 339 -4.06 35.42 0.23
CA GLY A 339 -3.54 35.95 1.50
C GLY A 339 -4.64 36.05 2.58
N THR A 340 -5.82 36.54 2.21
CA THR A 340 -6.99 36.63 3.10
C THR A 340 -7.47 35.23 3.54
N ALA A 341 -7.44 34.26 2.63
CA ALA A 341 -7.76 32.86 2.93
C ALA A 341 -6.64 32.11 3.69
N LYS A 342 -5.54 32.80 4.03
CA LYS A 342 -4.34 32.22 4.66
C LYS A 342 -3.77 31.04 3.85
N GLY A 343 -3.91 31.08 2.52
CA GLY A 343 -3.36 30.09 1.62
C GLY A 343 -1.85 30.21 1.48
N ARG A 344 -1.19 29.10 1.15
CA ARG A 344 0.25 29.04 0.90
C ARG A 344 0.51 29.16 -0.59
N ILE A 345 1.25 30.19 -0.98
CA ILE A 345 1.70 30.38 -2.35
C ILE A 345 2.91 29.47 -2.60
N LEU A 346 2.83 28.64 -3.65
CA LEU A 346 3.89 27.71 -4.07
C LEU A 346 4.70 28.27 -5.23
N ALA A 347 4.02 28.84 -6.22
CA ALA A 347 4.64 29.53 -7.34
C ALA A 347 3.79 30.73 -7.73
N ALA A 348 4.42 31.86 -7.98
CA ALA A 348 3.74 33.09 -8.38
C ALA A 348 4.67 33.87 -9.31
N LYS A 349 4.35 33.86 -10.60
CA LYS A 349 5.16 34.46 -11.65
C LYS A 349 4.28 35.13 -12.67
N ILE A 350 4.66 36.34 -13.08
CA ILE A 350 4.09 37.04 -14.22
C ILE A 350 5.16 37.14 -15.31
N ASP A 351 4.76 36.91 -16.57
CA ASP A 351 5.60 37.10 -17.74
C ASP A 351 5.06 38.31 -18.53
N GLU A 352 5.82 39.40 -18.50
CA GLU A 352 5.53 40.65 -19.20
C GLU A 352 6.54 40.93 -20.32
N ASN A 353 7.37 39.94 -20.69
CA ASN A 353 8.40 40.12 -21.72
C ASN A 353 7.77 40.52 -23.07
N ASP A 354 6.60 39.96 -23.36
CA ASP A 354 5.77 40.36 -24.48
C ASP A 354 4.54 41.11 -23.95
N ARG A 355 4.53 42.43 -24.12
CA ARG A 355 3.41 43.30 -23.71
C ARG A 355 2.09 42.94 -24.40
N GLN A 356 2.13 42.25 -25.54
CA GLN A 356 0.94 41.78 -26.24
C GLN A 356 0.51 40.38 -25.77
N ASN A 357 1.38 39.64 -25.07
CA ASN A 357 1.16 38.27 -24.61
C ASN A 357 1.48 38.07 -23.13
N VAL A 358 0.99 38.99 -22.28
CA VAL A 358 1.17 38.88 -20.84
C VAL A 358 0.45 37.63 -20.31
N THR A 359 1.14 36.82 -19.53
CA THR A 359 0.58 35.64 -18.86
C THR A 359 1.06 35.58 -17.42
N ALA A 360 0.30 34.92 -16.54
CA ALA A 360 0.73 34.69 -15.18
C ALA A 360 0.45 33.25 -14.75
N GLN A 361 1.38 32.67 -14.01
CA GLN A 361 1.23 31.40 -13.33
C GLN A 361 1.12 31.66 -11.82
N PHE A 362 0.10 31.07 -11.21
CA PHE A 362 -0.19 31.23 -9.79
C PHE A 362 -0.63 29.89 -9.21
N ASP A 363 0.30 29.22 -8.53
CA ASP A 363 0.09 27.94 -7.87
C ASP A 363 0.07 28.15 -6.36
N PHE A 364 -0.98 27.70 -5.70
CA PHE A 364 -1.15 27.86 -4.26
C PHE A 364 -2.00 26.73 -3.68
N ASP A 365 -1.80 26.44 -2.40
CA ASP A 365 -2.73 25.62 -1.63
C ASP A 365 -3.56 26.48 -0.67
N VAL A 366 -4.80 26.07 -0.46
CA VAL A 366 -5.74 26.73 0.45
C VAL A 366 -6.53 25.68 1.21
N GLN A 367 -6.91 25.99 2.45
CA GLN A 367 -7.84 25.14 3.18
C GLN A 367 -9.19 25.11 2.45
N ARG A 368 -9.77 23.92 2.27
CA ARG A 368 -11.06 23.73 1.60
C ARG A 368 -12.18 24.54 2.25
N ALA A 369 -12.14 24.73 3.57
CA ALA A 369 -13.09 25.56 4.29
C ALA A 369 -12.97 27.07 3.98
N ALA A 370 -11.80 27.52 3.54
CA ALA A 370 -11.49 28.93 3.23
C ALA A 370 -11.43 29.22 1.71
N ASP A 371 -11.80 28.25 0.86
CA ASP A 371 -11.73 28.34 -0.60
C ASP A 371 -12.71 29.34 -1.24
N ALA A 372 -13.88 29.54 -0.62
CA ALA A 372 -14.97 30.33 -1.20
C ALA A 372 -14.55 31.74 -1.71
N PRO A 373 -13.85 32.58 -0.94
CA PRO A 373 -13.38 33.89 -1.41
C PRO A 373 -12.37 33.80 -2.57
N VAL A 374 -11.51 32.78 -2.58
CA VAL A 374 -10.52 32.60 -3.67
C VAL A 374 -11.22 32.25 -4.98
N ARG A 375 -12.18 31.31 -4.92
CA ARG A 375 -13.00 30.97 -6.08
C ARG A 375 -13.80 32.17 -6.59
N ALA A 376 -14.37 32.97 -5.70
CA ALA A 376 -15.10 34.18 -6.06
C ALA A 376 -14.20 35.22 -6.73
N ALA A 377 -12.98 35.41 -6.24
CA ALA A 377 -11.99 36.28 -6.86
C ALA A 377 -11.66 35.81 -8.28
N LEU A 378 -11.40 34.51 -8.49
CA LEU A 378 -11.11 33.94 -9.81
C LEU A 378 -12.25 34.16 -10.81
N THR A 379 -13.51 34.00 -10.39
CA THR A 379 -14.69 34.20 -11.26
C THR A 379 -15.03 35.67 -11.49
N THR A 380 -14.70 36.56 -10.56
CA THR A 380 -14.96 38.01 -10.70
C THR A 380 -13.95 38.65 -11.64
N THR A 381 -12.71 38.16 -11.57
CA THR A 381 -11.56 38.69 -12.28
C THR A 381 -11.54 38.27 -13.75
N GLY A 382 -12.06 37.08 -14.05
CA GLY A 382 -12.01 36.52 -15.39
C GLY A 382 -12.94 35.34 -15.60
N GLU A 383 -12.89 34.80 -16.82
CA GLU A 383 -13.67 33.64 -17.23
C GLU A 383 -12.79 32.40 -17.30
N VAL A 384 -13.29 31.29 -16.75
CA VAL A 384 -12.58 30.00 -16.78
C VAL A 384 -12.78 29.33 -18.14
N ILE A 385 -11.71 29.29 -18.94
CA ILE A 385 -11.71 28.68 -20.28
C ILE A 385 -11.52 27.16 -20.19
N ALA A 386 -10.69 26.73 -19.24
CA ALA A 386 -10.41 25.31 -19.01
C ALA A 386 -10.33 25.03 -17.52
N ARG A 387 -10.97 23.93 -17.10
CA ARG A 387 -10.92 23.43 -15.73
C ARG A 387 -10.68 21.93 -15.76
N ASN A 388 -9.62 21.51 -15.09
CA ASN A 388 -9.35 20.10 -14.84
C ASN A 388 -9.24 19.87 -13.33
N VAL A 389 -9.94 18.86 -12.81
CA VAL A 389 -9.88 18.49 -11.41
C VAL A 389 -9.39 17.05 -11.32
N SER A 390 -8.23 16.86 -10.71
CA SER A 390 -7.65 15.54 -10.48
C SER A 390 -7.57 15.26 -8.98
N ARG A 391 -7.83 14.02 -8.59
CA ARG A 391 -7.74 13.57 -7.20
C ARG A 391 -6.73 12.43 -7.09
N ALA A 392 -5.76 12.58 -6.20
CA ALA A 392 -4.80 11.53 -5.88
C ALA A 392 -5.46 10.37 -5.13
N ALA A 393 -4.87 9.18 -5.26
CA ALA A 393 -5.25 8.01 -4.46
C ALA A 393 -5.08 8.32 -2.96
N GLU A 394 -5.96 7.75 -2.14
CA GLU A 394 -5.92 7.95 -0.70
C GLU A 394 -4.68 7.26 -0.12
N THR A 395 -3.75 8.06 0.41
CA THR A 395 -2.47 7.62 0.98
C THR A 395 -2.07 8.53 2.13
N ASP A 396 -1.12 8.08 2.94
CA ASP A 396 -0.59 8.82 4.10
C ASP A 396 0.14 10.15 3.72
N ALA A 397 0.36 10.40 2.42
CA ALA A 397 1.04 11.59 1.91
C ALA A 397 0.09 12.72 1.48
N VAL A 398 -1.23 12.48 1.43
CA VAL A 398 -2.22 13.43 0.88
C VAL A 398 -3.41 13.68 1.80
N THR A 399 -3.99 14.88 1.77
CA THR A 399 -5.13 15.30 2.61
C THR A 399 -6.24 15.98 1.82
N ASP A 400 -7.50 15.73 2.20
CA ASP A 400 -8.69 16.37 1.60
C ASP A 400 -9.03 17.74 2.20
N THR A 401 -8.37 18.12 3.31
CA THR A 401 -8.58 19.42 3.98
C THR A 401 -8.06 20.59 3.16
N LYS A 402 -7.16 20.34 2.19
CA LYS A 402 -6.57 21.35 1.32
C LYS A 402 -6.94 21.10 -0.13
N LEU A 403 -6.92 22.18 -0.89
CA LEU A 403 -7.02 22.19 -2.34
C LEU A 403 -5.72 22.77 -2.90
N LEU A 404 -5.13 22.12 -3.90
CA LEU A 404 -4.08 22.70 -4.70
C LEU A 404 -4.70 23.37 -5.92
N TYR A 405 -4.50 24.67 -6.09
CA TYR A 405 -4.81 25.37 -7.31
C TYR A 405 -3.55 25.55 -8.15
N ARG A 406 -3.68 25.29 -9.45
CA ARG A 406 -2.71 25.71 -10.47
C ARG A 406 -3.41 26.59 -11.46
N VAL A 407 -3.23 27.90 -11.34
CA VAL A 407 -3.96 28.89 -12.14
C VAL A 407 -3.02 29.49 -13.17
N THR A 408 -3.44 29.46 -14.43
CA THR A 408 -2.81 30.20 -15.52
C THR A 408 -3.74 31.32 -15.95
N LEU A 409 -3.33 32.56 -15.75
CA LEU A 409 -4.02 33.74 -16.26
C LEU A 409 -3.50 34.05 -17.67
N VAL A 410 -4.41 34.16 -18.62
CA VAL A 410 -4.11 34.54 -20.01
C VAL A 410 -4.89 35.79 -20.38
N SER A 411 -4.28 36.68 -21.17
CA SER A 411 -5.01 37.82 -21.70
C SER A 411 -6.19 37.37 -22.56
N ALA A 412 -7.37 37.91 -22.31
CA ALA A 412 -8.57 37.72 -23.13
C ALA A 412 -8.34 38.09 -24.60
N ALA A 413 -7.38 38.97 -24.89
CA ALA A 413 -7.00 39.35 -26.24
C ALA A 413 -6.35 38.22 -27.06
N ARG A 414 -5.99 37.10 -26.44
CA ARG A 414 -5.47 35.89 -27.11
C ARG A 414 -6.56 34.87 -27.42
N LEU A 415 -7.80 35.09 -26.97
CA LEU A 415 -8.90 34.19 -27.28
C LEU A 415 -9.13 34.20 -28.79
N LYS A 416 -9.34 33.01 -29.36
CA LYS A 416 -9.72 32.90 -30.76
C LYS A 416 -11.09 33.57 -30.95
N PRO A 417 -11.27 34.35 -32.02
CA PRO A 417 -12.55 34.95 -32.32
C PRO A 417 -13.57 33.83 -32.62
N ARG A 418 -14.71 33.86 -31.92
CA ARG A 418 -15.81 32.92 -32.12
C ARG A 418 -16.62 33.22 -33.36
N GLU A 419 -16.64 34.49 -33.77
CA GLU A 419 -17.32 34.94 -34.96
C GLU A 419 -16.36 35.80 -35.78
N THR A 420 -16.25 35.55 -37.07
CA THR A 420 -15.50 36.41 -38.00
C THR A 420 -16.48 36.92 -39.04
N THR A 421 -16.65 38.24 -39.11
CA THR A 421 -17.50 38.91 -40.08
C THR A 421 -16.64 39.73 -41.03
N THR A 422 -16.65 39.36 -42.31
CA THR A 422 -16.00 40.10 -43.39
C THR A 422 -17.00 41.03 -44.04
N LEU A 423 -16.64 42.31 -44.12
CA LEU A 423 -17.44 43.39 -44.68
C LEU A 423 -16.64 44.09 -45.77
N THR A 424 -17.22 44.24 -46.95
CA THR A 424 -16.69 45.13 -47.99
C THR A 424 -17.70 46.24 -48.20
N ALA A 425 -17.31 47.50 -48.01
CA ALA A 425 -18.20 48.64 -48.10
C ALA A 425 -17.60 49.78 -48.92
N GLU A 426 -18.44 50.41 -49.72
CA GLU A 426 -18.10 51.60 -50.48
C GLU A 426 -18.48 52.85 -49.68
N VAL A 427 -17.51 53.74 -49.42
CA VAL A 427 -17.68 54.93 -48.58
C VAL A 427 -17.21 56.20 -49.31
N PRO A 428 -17.84 57.36 -49.07
CA PRO A 428 -17.45 58.62 -49.72
C PRO A 428 -16.04 59.08 -49.35
N ASP A 429 -15.65 58.86 -48.10
CA ASP A 429 -14.36 59.23 -47.52
C ASP A 429 -13.84 58.07 -46.68
N VAL A 430 -12.81 57.40 -47.18
CA VAL A 430 -12.24 56.20 -46.55
C VAL A 430 -11.50 56.54 -45.27
N ASP A 431 -10.71 57.62 -45.26
CA ASP A 431 -9.89 58.00 -44.11
C ASP A 431 -10.78 58.42 -42.92
N ASN A 432 -11.82 59.20 -43.18
CA ASN A 432 -12.80 59.56 -42.15
C ASN A 432 -13.60 58.33 -41.67
N ALA A 433 -13.99 57.42 -42.57
CA ALA A 433 -14.69 56.20 -42.18
C ALA A 433 -13.84 55.32 -41.26
N VAL A 434 -12.55 55.12 -41.55
CA VAL A 434 -11.62 54.38 -40.67
C VAL A 434 -11.52 55.03 -39.29
N ALA A 435 -11.41 56.37 -39.23
CA ALA A 435 -11.34 57.10 -37.96
C ALA A 435 -12.61 56.93 -37.11
N VAL A 436 -13.80 57.03 -37.72
CA VAL A 436 -15.10 56.85 -37.06
C VAL A 436 -15.25 55.41 -36.56
N LEU A 437 -14.90 54.42 -37.39
CA LEU A 437 -14.95 53.01 -37.00
C LEU A 437 -14.01 52.71 -35.84
N GLY A 438 -12.78 53.24 -35.86
CA GLY A 438 -11.83 53.12 -34.76
C GLY A 438 -12.39 53.67 -33.44
N ALA A 439 -13.05 54.82 -33.47
CA ALA A 439 -13.68 55.42 -32.30
C ALA A 439 -14.86 54.57 -31.77
N GLN A 440 -15.70 54.04 -32.65
CA GLN A 440 -16.81 53.14 -32.27
C GLN A 440 -16.32 51.82 -31.69
N VAL A 441 -15.23 51.27 -32.24
CA VAL A 441 -14.58 50.07 -31.70
C VAL A 441 -14.04 50.34 -30.30
N ALA A 442 -13.40 51.49 -30.07
CA ALA A 442 -12.92 51.87 -28.74
C ALA A 442 -14.07 52.05 -27.73
N GLU A 443 -15.21 52.62 -28.15
CA GLU A 443 -16.42 52.78 -27.31
C GLU A 443 -16.93 51.44 -26.78
N VAL A 444 -16.91 50.39 -27.60
CA VAL A 444 -17.33 49.04 -27.21
C VAL A 444 -16.23 48.20 -26.56
N LYS A 445 -15.12 48.84 -26.15
CA LYS A 445 -13.92 48.20 -25.58
C LYS A 445 -13.29 47.16 -26.51
N GLY A 446 -13.43 47.36 -27.81
CA GLY A 446 -12.74 46.59 -28.84
C GLY A 446 -11.32 47.09 -29.08
N ARG A 447 -10.57 46.35 -29.90
CA ARG A 447 -9.19 46.64 -30.27
C ARG A 447 -9.01 46.51 -31.77
N GLN A 448 -8.24 47.43 -32.35
CA GLN A 448 -7.73 47.27 -33.72
C GLN A 448 -6.55 46.28 -33.74
N VAL A 449 -6.70 45.23 -34.53
CA VAL A 449 -5.69 44.18 -34.72
C VAL A 449 -4.71 44.57 -35.81
N ASP A 450 -5.24 45.07 -36.93
CA ASP A 450 -4.47 45.47 -38.10
C ASP A 450 -5.18 46.62 -38.81
N ALA A 451 -4.42 47.47 -39.49
CA ALA A 451 -4.93 48.49 -40.40
C ALA A 451 -3.91 48.81 -41.47
N SER A 452 -4.37 48.79 -42.72
CA SER A 452 -3.61 49.24 -43.87
C SER A 452 -4.48 50.13 -44.74
N ALA A 453 -3.88 51.16 -45.32
CA ALA A 453 -4.54 52.04 -46.28
C ALA A 453 -3.61 52.24 -47.48
N ALA A 454 -4.19 52.27 -48.67
CA ALA A 454 -3.50 52.53 -49.91
C ALA A 454 -4.20 53.69 -50.63
N HIS A 455 -3.40 54.69 -51.01
CA HIS A 455 -3.84 55.86 -51.74
C HIS A 455 -3.23 55.83 -53.14
N GLU A 456 -4.08 55.72 -54.15
CA GLU A 456 -3.63 55.75 -55.54
C GLU A 456 -3.60 57.20 -56.08
N ARG A 457 -2.73 57.45 -57.06
CA ARG A 457 -2.69 58.74 -57.78
C ARG A 457 -3.98 59.06 -58.55
N SER A 458 -4.80 58.05 -58.81
CA SER A 458 -6.13 58.16 -59.43
C SER A 458 -7.17 58.84 -58.51
N GLY A 459 -6.85 59.00 -57.22
CA GLY A 459 -7.80 59.41 -56.19
C GLY A 459 -8.65 58.24 -55.68
N HIS A 460 -8.40 57.01 -56.14
CA HIS A 460 -8.94 55.81 -55.53
C HIS A 460 -8.23 55.53 -54.20
N VAL A 461 -9.01 55.28 -53.16
CA VAL A 461 -8.49 54.98 -51.82
C VAL A 461 -9.11 53.69 -51.35
N THR A 462 -8.28 52.78 -50.84
CA THR A 462 -8.72 51.52 -50.24
C THR A 462 -8.12 51.40 -48.85
N ALA A 463 -8.92 50.95 -47.88
CA ALA A 463 -8.44 50.61 -46.55
C ALA A 463 -8.91 49.22 -46.14
N HIS A 464 -8.02 48.46 -45.51
CA HIS A 464 -8.31 47.18 -44.89
C HIS A 464 -8.04 47.29 -43.40
N VAL A 465 -9.05 47.04 -42.58
CA VAL A 465 -8.96 47.19 -41.12
C VAL A 465 -9.58 45.99 -40.43
N VAL A 466 -8.87 45.45 -39.45
CA VAL A 466 -9.31 44.29 -38.67
C VAL A 466 -9.51 44.70 -37.23
N TYR A 467 -10.71 44.46 -36.70
CA TYR A 467 -11.06 44.76 -35.32
C TYR A 467 -11.46 43.50 -34.56
N ASP A 468 -11.02 43.37 -33.32
CA ASP A 468 -11.49 42.37 -32.37
C ASP A 468 -12.38 43.08 -31.34
N VAL A 469 -13.64 42.66 -31.21
CA VAL A 469 -14.64 43.27 -30.31
C VAL A 469 -15.32 42.22 -29.45
N PRO A 470 -15.90 42.58 -28.29
CA PRO A 470 -16.76 41.67 -27.54
C PRO A 470 -17.91 41.15 -28.42
N LEU A 471 -18.17 39.84 -28.41
CA LEU A 471 -19.17 39.19 -29.26
C LEU A 471 -20.56 39.82 -29.12
N VAL A 472 -20.92 40.24 -27.90
CA VAL A 472 -22.21 40.90 -27.60
C VAL A 472 -22.34 42.24 -28.33
N ALA A 473 -21.24 42.96 -28.55
CA ALA A 473 -21.23 44.26 -29.23
C ALA A 473 -21.09 44.14 -30.76
N ALA A 474 -20.69 42.98 -31.28
CA ALA A 474 -20.36 42.77 -32.68
C ALA A 474 -21.53 43.09 -33.62
N GLY A 475 -22.73 42.58 -33.32
CA GLY A 475 -23.91 42.80 -34.16
C GLY A 475 -24.28 44.29 -34.27
N ALA A 476 -24.25 45.02 -33.16
CA ALA A 476 -24.54 46.45 -33.16
C ALA A 476 -23.49 47.24 -33.95
N LEU A 477 -22.21 46.85 -33.85
CA LEU A 477 -21.15 47.52 -34.60
C LEU A 477 -21.29 47.27 -36.10
N VAL A 478 -21.54 46.03 -36.53
CA VAL A 478 -21.78 45.69 -37.95
C VAL A 478 -22.91 46.52 -38.56
N GLU A 479 -24.02 46.71 -37.83
CA GLU A 479 -25.12 47.57 -38.28
C GLU A 479 -24.72 49.06 -38.39
N ARG A 480 -23.85 49.55 -37.48
CA ARG A 480 -23.27 50.90 -37.62
C ARG A 480 -22.39 51.01 -38.87
N ILE A 481 -21.58 50.01 -39.19
CA ILE A 481 -20.74 49.99 -40.41
C ILE A 481 -21.60 50.01 -41.68
N LYS A 482 -22.73 49.31 -41.68
CA LYS A 482 -23.69 49.34 -42.79
C LYS A 482 -24.32 50.71 -43.02
N SER A 483 -24.44 51.52 -41.96
CA SER A 483 -25.03 52.85 -42.08
C SER A 483 -24.07 53.90 -42.66
N THR A 484 -22.74 53.66 -42.61
CA THR A 484 -21.71 54.58 -43.09
C THR A 484 -21.45 54.50 -44.59
N GLY A 485 -21.88 53.42 -45.28
CA GLY A 485 -21.60 53.22 -46.69
C GLY A 485 -22.45 52.12 -47.35
N THR A 486 -22.21 51.88 -48.64
CA THR A 486 -22.92 50.83 -49.37
C THR A 486 -22.16 49.51 -49.23
N VAL A 487 -22.70 48.57 -48.44
CA VAL A 487 -22.07 47.25 -48.25
C VAL A 487 -22.26 46.39 -49.50
N ARG A 488 -21.14 45.90 -50.04
CA ARG A 488 -21.06 45.03 -51.22
C ARG A 488 -20.99 43.56 -50.84
N VAL A 489 -20.26 43.23 -49.78
CA VAL A 489 -20.07 41.87 -49.28
C VAL A 489 -20.26 41.86 -47.77
N GLN A 490 -21.06 40.91 -47.28
CA GLN A 490 -21.10 40.55 -45.87
C GLN A 490 -21.07 39.03 -45.77
N GLN A 491 -20.06 38.49 -45.11
CA GLN A 491 -19.97 37.07 -44.80
C GLN A 491 -19.60 36.88 -43.35
N THR A 492 -20.36 36.06 -42.62
CA THR A 492 -20.11 35.76 -41.22
C THR A 492 -19.87 34.26 -41.05
N THR A 493 -18.75 33.91 -40.42
CA THR A 493 -18.37 32.53 -40.11
C THR A 493 -18.23 32.37 -38.60
N ARG A 494 -18.72 31.27 -38.03
CA ARG A 494 -18.61 30.97 -36.60
C ARG A 494 -17.67 29.79 -36.37
N ASP A 495 -16.78 29.93 -35.40
CA ASP A 495 -15.94 28.84 -34.89
C ASP A 495 -16.58 28.26 -33.61
N PRO A 496 -17.20 27.07 -33.67
CA PRO A 496 -17.81 26.45 -32.49
C PRO A 496 -16.78 25.99 -31.44
N GLN A 497 -15.49 25.95 -31.76
CA GLN A 497 -14.42 25.58 -30.82
C GLN A 497 -13.89 26.77 -30.00
N ALA A 498 -14.27 28.00 -30.36
CA ALA A 498 -13.91 29.20 -29.61
C ALA A 498 -14.87 29.45 -28.42
N ALA A 499 -14.37 30.11 -27.37
CA ALA A 499 -15.12 30.37 -26.13
C ALA A 499 -16.41 31.21 -26.38
N ASP A 500 -17.52 30.88 -25.71
CA ASP A 500 -18.81 31.62 -25.76
C ASP A 500 -19.06 32.60 -24.63
N GLY A 501 -18.23 32.65 -23.58
CA GLY A 501 -18.60 33.41 -22.40
C GLY A 501 -18.33 34.91 -22.50
N GLN A 502 -18.14 35.52 -21.33
CA GLN A 502 -18.04 36.97 -21.14
C GLN A 502 -16.94 37.61 -21.98
N PHE A 503 -15.85 36.90 -22.24
CA PHE A 503 -14.74 37.40 -23.06
C PHE A 503 -14.73 36.83 -24.49
N ALA A 504 -15.84 36.25 -24.97
CA ALA A 504 -15.96 35.82 -26.36
C ALA A 504 -15.72 37.02 -27.30
N VAL A 505 -14.80 36.83 -28.25
CA VAL A 505 -14.38 37.85 -29.20
C VAL A 505 -15.05 37.59 -30.55
N ALA A 506 -15.47 38.65 -31.24
CA ALA A 506 -15.78 38.63 -32.65
C ALA A 506 -14.73 39.44 -33.41
N ARG A 507 -14.27 38.90 -34.53
CA ARG A 507 -13.40 39.59 -35.48
C ARG A 507 -14.26 40.22 -36.57
N ILE A 508 -14.04 41.50 -36.82
CA ILE A 508 -14.67 42.23 -37.92
C ILE A 508 -13.56 42.66 -38.87
N ASP A 509 -13.55 42.07 -40.06
CA ASP A 509 -12.63 42.37 -41.14
C ASP A 509 -13.35 43.31 -42.11
N VAL A 510 -12.88 44.55 -42.21
CA VAL A 510 -13.53 45.61 -42.99
C VAL A 510 -12.62 46.05 -44.12
N SER A 511 -13.08 45.90 -45.35
CA SER A 511 -12.49 46.47 -46.55
C SER A 511 -13.33 47.65 -47.02
N LEU A 512 -12.75 48.84 -47.00
CA LEU A 512 -13.38 50.09 -47.44
C LEU A 512 -12.75 50.53 -48.77
N SER A 513 -13.58 50.99 -49.70
CA SER A 513 -13.12 51.65 -50.93
C SER A 513 -13.99 52.87 -51.23
N ASN A 514 -13.44 53.87 -51.90
CA ASN A 514 -14.27 54.92 -52.48
C ASN A 514 -14.79 54.52 -53.87
N ALA A 515 -15.89 55.14 -54.29
CA ALA A 515 -16.40 54.98 -55.65
C ALA A 515 -15.32 55.38 -56.66
N ASP A 516 -15.19 54.62 -57.76
CA ASP A 516 -14.42 55.09 -58.91
C ASP A 516 -14.97 56.46 -59.31
N ARG A 517 -14.08 57.44 -59.48
CA ARG A 517 -14.43 58.73 -60.10
C ARG A 517 -14.73 58.50 -61.58
N ILE A 518 -15.85 57.85 -61.89
CA ILE A 518 -16.47 57.90 -63.20
C ILE A 518 -17.20 59.25 -63.26
N VAL A 519 -16.42 60.30 -63.51
CA VAL A 519 -16.74 61.58 -64.18
C VAL A 519 -15.62 62.53 -63.76
N ASP A 520 -14.59 62.59 -64.60
CA ASP A 520 -13.87 63.86 -64.77
C ASP A 520 -14.92 64.88 -65.23
N LYS A 521 -15.16 65.91 -64.42
CA LYS A 521 -16.00 67.06 -64.80
C LYS A 521 -15.42 67.87 -65.97
N ASP A 522 -14.32 67.41 -66.57
CA ASP A 522 -13.61 68.04 -67.68
C ASP A 522 -13.60 67.20 -68.97
N VAL A 523 -14.48 66.19 -69.12
CA VAL A 523 -14.77 65.63 -70.46
C VAL A 523 -15.71 66.59 -71.20
N ASP A 524 -15.13 67.68 -71.67
CA ASP A 524 -15.75 68.66 -72.55
C ASP A 524 -16.04 67.96 -73.90
N LEU A 525 -17.22 67.37 -74.03
CA LEU A 525 -17.74 66.74 -75.25
C LEU A 525 -17.56 67.64 -76.49
N GLY A 526 -17.54 68.97 -76.30
CA GLY A 526 -17.25 69.92 -77.37
C GLY A 526 -15.87 69.73 -78.01
N LYS A 527 -14.83 69.44 -77.22
CA LYS A 527 -13.46 69.26 -77.73
C LYS A 527 -13.27 67.93 -78.47
N GLN A 528 -14.01 66.88 -78.11
CA GLN A 528 -13.98 65.60 -78.84
C GLN A 528 -14.70 65.68 -80.18
N VAL A 529 -15.85 66.36 -80.24
CA VAL A 529 -16.54 66.61 -81.51
C VAL A 529 -15.71 67.51 -82.42
N GLN A 530 -15.06 68.54 -81.87
CA GLN A 530 -14.20 69.44 -82.64
C GLN A 530 -12.93 68.74 -83.16
N LYS A 531 -12.34 67.83 -82.38
CA LYS A 531 -11.23 66.97 -82.83
C LYS A 531 -11.69 65.92 -83.87
N GLY A 532 -12.88 65.36 -83.72
CA GLY A 532 -13.45 64.43 -84.72
C GLY A 532 -13.75 65.10 -86.06
N LEU A 533 -14.29 66.32 -86.03
CA LEU A 533 -14.52 67.12 -87.24
C LEU A 533 -13.20 67.58 -87.88
N SER A 534 -12.21 68.00 -87.10
CA SER A 534 -10.93 68.45 -87.66
C SER A 534 -10.13 67.27 -88.26
N TYR A 535 -10.20 66.09 -87.66
CA TYR A 535 -9.60 64.88 -88.22
C TYR A 535 -10.30 64.46 -89.53
N SER A 536 -11.63 64.54 -89.57
CA SER A 536 -12.39 64.25 -90.79
C SER A 536 -12.12 65.25 -91.91
N ALA A 537 -12.03 66.54 -91.59
CA ALA A 537 -11.73 67.61 -92.55
C ALA A 537 -10.29 67.55 -93.08
N SER A 538 -9.32 67.18 -92.23
CA SER A 538 -7.93 67.01 -92.66
C SER A 538 -7.75 65.79 -93.57
N VAL A 539 -8.42 64.66 -93.28
CA VAL A 539 -8.42 63.49 -94.19
C VAL A 539 -9.08 63.82 -95.53
N LEU A 540 -10.16 64.61 -95.55
CA LEU A 540 -10.82 65.07 -96.78
C LEU A 540 -9.90 65.99 -97.61
N LEU A 541 -9.22 66.94 -96.96
CA LEU A 541 -8.25 67.81 -97.62
C LEU A 541 -7.08 67.02 -98.21
N VAL A 542 -6.52 66.05 -97.47
CA VAL A 542 -5.47 65.17 -98.00
C VAL A 542 -6.00 64.40 -99.22
N SER A 543 -7.21 63.86 -99.17
CA SER A 543 -7.82 63.16 -100.32
C SER A 543 -7.97 64.07 -101.55
N VAL A 544 -8.45 65.31 -101.38
CA VAL A 544 -8.53 66.29 -102.47
C VAL A 544 -7.15 66.64 -103.03
N THR A 545 -6.14 66.75 -102.17
CA THR A 545 -4.76 67.04 -102.60
C THR A 545 -4.20 65.90 -103.46
N TRP A 546 -4.48 64.65 -103.10
CA TRP A 546 -4.10 63.48 -103.89
C TRP A 546 -4.84 63.40 -105.24
N VAL A 547 -6.12 63.79 -105.30
CA VAL A 547 -6.87 63.88 -106.56
C VAL A 547 -6.29 64.97 -107.48
N ILE A 548 -5.98 66.15 -106.94
CA ILE A 548 -5.35 67.23 -107.71
C ILE A 548 -3.96 66.81 -108.18
N PHE A 549 -3.17 66.14 -107.35
CA PHE A 549 -1.85 65.61 -107.76
C PHE A 549 -1.96 64.56 -108.88
N GLY A 550 -2.92 63.64 -108.78
CA GLY A 550 -3.22 62.67 -109.83
C GLY A 550 -3.62 63.34 -111.16
N LEU A 551 -4.47 64.38 -111.10
CA LEU A 551 -4.95 65.08 -112.29
C LEU A 551 -3.89 65.99 -112.93
N CYS A 552 -3.14 66.74 -112.12
CA CYS A 552 -2.23 67.78 -112.62
C CYS A 552 -0.81 67.28 -112.85
N VAL A 553 -0.35 66.24 -112.14
CA VAL A 553 1.03 65.74 -112.27
C VAL A 553 1.07 64.40 -112.99
N VAL A 554 0.23 63.45 -112.59
CA VAL A 554 0.30 62.09 -113.17
C VAL A 554 -0.32 62.04 -114.56
N LEU A 555 -1.46 62.73 -114.79
CA LEU A 555 -2.17 62.71 -116.08
C LEU A 555 -1.34 63.27 -117.27
N PRO A 556 -0.60 64.39 -117.14
CA PRO A 556 0.25 64.87 -118.23
C PRO A 556 1.39 63.92 -118.58
N TRP A 557 2.06 63.34 -117.57
CA TRP A 557 3.12 62.34 -117.81
C TRP A 557 2.56 61.05 -118.41
N PHE A 558 1.37 60.62 -118.00
CA PHE A 558 0.69 59.48 -118.62
C PHE A 558 0.32 59.76 -120.08
N LEU A 559 -0.16 60.97 -120.42
CA LEU A 559 -0.44 61.36 -121.81
C LEU A 559 0.83 61.45 -122.67
N VAL A 560 1.95 61.93 -122.12
CA VAL A 560 3.25 61.94 -122.79
C VAL A 560 3.78 60.52 -123.01
N GLY A 561 3.70 59.65 -121.98
CA GLY A 561 4.09 58.24 -122.08
C GLY A 561 3.23 57.45 -123.06
N TRP A 562 1.91 57.68 -123.04
CA TRP A 562 0.97 57.06 -123.98
C TRP A 562 1.16 57.59 -125.42
N GLY A 563 1.44 58.89 -125.58
CA GLY A 563 1.83 59.49 -126.86
C GLY A 563 3.11 58.88 -127.42
N GLY A 564 4.14 58.73 -126.58
CA GLY A 564 5.39 58.06 -126.93
C GLY A 564 5.19 56.59 -127.30
N TYR A 565 4.43 55.85 -126.50
CA TYR A 565 4.09 54.44 -126.77
C TYR A 565 3.30 54.27 -128.07
N ARG A 566 2.35 55.16 -128.38
CA ARG A 566 1.56 55.10 -129.61
C ARG A 566 2.37 55.43 -130.86
N ILE A 567 3.38 56.29 -130.75
CA ILE A 567 4.34 56.59 -131.83
C ILE A 567 5.31 55.40 -132.01
N LEU A 568 5.80 54.80 -130.92
CA LEU A 568 6.68 53.63 -130.96
C LEU A 568 5.95 52.38 -131.52
N ARG A 569 4.66 52.22 -131.21
CA ARG A 569 3.79 51.13 -131.74
C ARG A 569 3.42 51.32 -133.21
N ARG A 570 3.53 52.53 -133.78
CA ARG A 570 3.36 52.78 -135.22
C ARG A 570 4.64 52.53 -136.03
N LEU A 571 5.81 52.54 -135.40
CA LEU A 571 7.11 52.31 -136.05
C LEU A 571 7.57 50.85 -136.02
N PHE A 572 7.03 50.01 -135.13
CA PHE A 572 7.32 48.58 -135.09
C PHE A 572 6.10 47.74 -135.47
N ARG A 573 5.89 47.60 -136.78
CA ARG A 573 4.94 46.66 -137.40
C ARG A 573 5.66 45.87 -138.50
N SER A 574 6.27 44.74 -138.15
CA SER A 574 6.36 43.54 -139.00
C SER A 574 7.19 42.44 -138.31
N SER A 575 6.65 41.22 -138.43
CA SER A 575 7.28 39.89 -138.28
C SER A 575 7.87 39.48 -136.92
N THR A 576 7.74 38.26 -136.39
CA THR A 576 7.11 36.99 -136.81
C THR A 576 7.33 35.98 -135.64
N THR A 577 6.31 35.14 -135.36
CA THR A 577 6.35 33.75 -134.81
C THR A 577 6.78 33.41 -133.37
N GLY A 578 5.96 32.52 -132.77
CA GLY A 578 6.38 31.43 -131.87
C GLY A 578 5.86 31.56 -130.44
N GLN A 579 4.73 30.92 -130.10
CA GLN A 579 4.64 29.72 -129.23
C GLN A 579 5.27 29.89 -127.83
N SER A 580 4.69 29.50 -126.69
CA SER A 580 3.40 28.97 -126.28
C SER A 580 3.55 28.63 -124.77
N VAL A 581 2.43 28.61 -124.02
CA VAL A 581 2.18 27.74 -122.84
C VAL A 581 2.85 28.18 -121.52
N SER A 582 2.10 28.78 -120.59
CA SER A 582 1.36 28.14 -119.46
C SER A 582 2.22 28.10 -118.19
N ALA A 583 1.74 28.15 -116.95
CA ALA A 583 0.50 28.49 -116.29
C ALA A 583 0.76 28.23 -114.78
N ILE A 584 0.01 28.87 -113.87
CA ILE A 584 -0.45 28.33 -112.56
C ILE A 584 0.64 28.08 -111.48
N SER A 585 0.41 28.13 -110.18
CA SER A 585 -0.46 28.85 -109.23
C SER A 585 -0.01 28.43 -107.83
N SER A 586 -0.60 29.04 -106.80
CA SER A 586 -0.90 28.48 -105.46
C SER A 586 0.29 28.10 -104.56
N ALA A 587 0.52 28.78 -103.44
CA ALA A 587 -0.26 28.82 -102.18
C ALA A 587 0.13 27.72 -101.19
N GLY A 588 0.09 28.08 -99.90
CA GLY A 588 -0.36 27.15 -98.86
C GLY A 588 0.58 26.90 -97.68
N ASN A 589 0.33 27.62 -96.59
CA ASN A 589 0.18 27.16 -95.19
C ASN A 589 1.07 26.03 -94.62
N SER A 590 1.79 26.37 -93.53
CA SER A 590 1.46 26.10 -92.11
C SER A 590 0.76 24.78 -91.72
N PRO A 591 0.88 24.29 -90.47
CA PRO A 591 1.35 24.96 -89.25
C PRO A 591 2.68 24.47 -88.67
#